data_AF-A0A7V7DP99-F1
#
_entry.id   AF-A0A7V7DP99-F1
#
_cell.length_a   1.000
_cell.length_b   1.000
_cell.length_c   1.000
_cell.angle_alpha   90.00
_cell.angle_beta   90.00
_cell.angle_gamma   90.00
#
_symmetry.space_group_name_H-M   'P 1'
#
loop_
_entity.id
_entity.type
_entity.pdbx_description
1 polymer ?
#
loop_
_entity_poly.entity_id
_entity_poly.type
_entity_poly.pdbx_seq_one_letter_code
_entity_poly.pdbx_strand_id
1 'polypeptide(L)'
;MPTAAEQWIEQGIEQGIEQGMQQGMQQGMQREAMKLLSRLIARRFQVGPDSVQPIFAGLTTEQLEELGERFLEAESLDEIQAWAEEKRLT
;
A
#
# COMPACT_ATOMS: atom_id res chain seq x y z
N MET A 1 23.95 -15.86 34.60
CA MET A 1 22.64 -16.19 34.06
C MET A 1 21.78 -14.95 34.17
N PRO A 2 21.18 -14.45 33.09
CA PRO A 2 20.24 -13.34 33.19
C PRO A 2 19.07 -13.74 34.08
N THR A 3 18.55 -12.76 34.83
CA THR A 3 17.32 -12.88 35.61
C THR A 3 16.12 -13.02 34.68
N ALA A 4 15.02 -13.55 35.21
CA ALA A 4 13.77 -13.59 34.47
C ALA A 4 13.38 -12.17 33.98
N ALA A 5 13.58 -11.13 34.79
CA ALA A 5 13.28 -9.76 34.40
C ALA A 5 14.11 -9.29 33.19
N GLU A 6 15.42 -9.59 33.16
CA GLU A 6 16.30 -9.27 32.03
C GLU A 6 15.88 -10.01 30.75
N GLN A 7 15.49 -11.29 30.86
CA GLN A 7 15.01 -12.09 29.74
C GLN A 7 13.70 -11.54 29.15
N TRP A 8 12.76 -11.12 30.01
CA TRP A 8 11.49 -10.52 29.57
C TRP A 8 11.70 -9.19 28.85
N ILE A 9 12.64 -8.37 29.32
CA ILE A 9 12.98 -7.09 28.67
C ILE A 9 13.62 -7.34 27.31
N GLU A 10 14.58 -8.26 27.23
CA GLU A 10 15.25 -8.62 25.97
C GLU A 10 14.26 -9.14 24.93
N GLN A 11 13.37 -10.05 25.32
CA GLN A 11 12.30 -10.56 24.45
C GLN A 11 11.33 -9.47 24.00
N GLY A 12 10.95 -8.55 24.89
CA GLY A 12 10.06 -7.44 24.55
C GLY A 12 10.69 -6.48 23.53
N ILE A 13 11.99 -6.21 23.67
CA ILE A 13 12.73 -5.37 22.71
C ILE A 13 12.83 -6.08 21.36
N GLU A 14 13.19 -7.36 21.35
CA GLU A 14 13.31 -8.14 20.12
C GLU A 14 11.98 -8.20 19.35
N GLN A 15 10.88 -8.51 20.04
CA GLN A 15 9.54 -8.51 19.45
C GLN A 15 9.13 -7.12 18.94
N GLY A 16 9.43 -6.06 19.70
CA GLY A 16 9.12 -4.69 19.29
C GLY A 16 9.88 -4.26 18.03
N ILE A 17 11.16 -4.63 17.92
CA ILE A 17 11.98 -4.36 16.73
C ILE A 17 11.44 -5.13 15.53
N GLU A 18 11.14 -6.43 15.70
CA GLU A 18 10.63 -7.27 14.62
C GLU A 18 9.28 -6.74 14.09
N GLN A 19 8.34 -6.45 14.98
CA GLN A 19 7.05 -5.87 14.61
C GLN A 19 7.20 -4.51 13.93
N GLY A 20 8.06 -3.64 14.46
CA GLY A 20 8.32 -2.32 13.87
C GLY A 20 8.93 -2.41 12.47
N MET A 21 9.86 -3.34 12.25
CA MET A 21 10.47 -3.57 10.94
C MET A 21 9.45 -4.12 9.94
N GLN A 22 8.64 -5.10 10.32
CA GLN A 22 7.60 -5.66 9.45
C GLN A 22 6.57 -4.60 9.05
N GLN A 23 6.05 -3.83 10.01
CA GLN A 23 5.10 -2.75 9.73
C GLN A 23 5.71 -1.66 8.85
N GLY A 24 6.95 -1.25 9.14
CA GLY A 24 7.66 -0.24 8.34
C GLY A 24 7.88 -0.68 6.90
N MET A 25 8.26 -1.94 6.69
CA MET A 25 8.46 -2.52 5.36
C MET A 25 7.14 -2.58 4.58
N GLN A 26 6.06 -3.07 5.19
CA GLN A 26 4.74 -3.13 4.56
C GLN A 26 4.22 -1.74 4.16
N GLN A 27 4.28 -0.77 5.08
CA GLN A 27 3.88 0.61 4.79
C GLN A 27 4.75 1.25 3.70
N GLY A 28 6.05 0.97 3.71
CA GLY A 28 6.98 1.46 2.70
C GLY A 28 6.65 0.96 1.30
N MET A 29 6.42 -0.35 1.16
CA MET A 29 6.04 -0.97 -0.12
C MET A 29 4.70 -0.43 -0.62
N GLN A 30 3.69 -0.33 0.24
CA GLN A 30 2.38 0.19 -0.14
C GLN A 30 2.45 1.65 -0.61
N ARG A 31 3.19 2.51 0.12
CA ARG A 31 3.37 3.92 -0.26
C ARG A 31 4.09 4.07 -1.60
N GLU A 32 5.12 3.26 -1.87
CA GLU A 32 5.85 3.33 -3.13
C GLU A 32 4.98 2.82 -4.30
N ALA A 33 4.21 1.75 -4.10
CA ALA A 33 3.25 1.26 -5.09
C ALA A 33 2.22 2.34 -5.45
N MET A 34 1.59 2.97 -4.45
CA MET A 34 0.66 4.09 -4.66
C MET A 34 1.32 5.23 -5.43
N LYS A 35 2.51 5.66 -5.01
CA LYS A 35 3.24 6.77 -5.67
C LYS A 35 3.56 6.46 -7.13
N LEU A 36 4.00 5.24 -7.44
CA LEU A 36 4.29 4.82 -8.80
C LEU A 36 3.01 4.79 -9.64
N LEU A 37 1.96 4.14 -9.15
CA LEU A 37 0.67 4.05 -9.84
C LEU A 37 0.06 5.44 -10.08
N SER A 38 0.10 6.35 -9.09
CA SER A 38 -0.34 7.74 -9.26
C SER A 38 0.34 8.39 -10.46
N ARG A 39 1.66 8.24 -10.58
CA ARG A 39 2.44 8.85 -11.67
C ARG A 39 2.13 8.22 -13.02
N LEU A 40 1.98 6.89 -13.07
CA LEU A 40 1.69 6.16 -14.31
C LEU A 40 0.28 6.47 -14.83
N ILE A 41 -0.72 6.42 -13.95
CA ILE A 41 -2.12 6.74 -14.26
C ILE A 41 -2.24 8.20 -14.68
N ALA A 42 -1.67 9.13 -13.89
CA ALA A 42 -1.69 10.55 -14.22
C ALA A 42 -1.07 10.84 -15.59
N ARG A 43 0.04 10.15 -15.92
CA ARG A 43 0.71 10.30 -17.21
C ARG A 43 -0.11 9.73 -18.37
N ARG A 44 -0.73 8.55 -18.22
CA ARG A 44 -1.55 7.91 -19.27
C ARG A 44 -2.79 8.75 -19.60
N PHE A 45 -3.49 9.19 -18.56
CA PHE A 45 -4.76 9.91 -18.71
C PHE A 45 -4.62 11.44 -18.69
N GLN A 46 -3.39 11.96 -18.66
CA GLN A 46 -3.08 13.39 -18.73
C GLN A 46 -3.77 14.22 -17.63
N VAL A 47 -3.83 13.66 -16.42
CA VAL A 47 -4.39 14.31 -15.21
C VAL A 47 -3.28 14.64 -14.20
N GLY A 48 -3.63 15.34 -13.12
CA GLY A 48 -2.70 15.60 -12.02
C GLY A 48 -2.47 14.35 -11.16
N PRO A 49 -1.25 14.09 -10.65
CA PRO A 49 -1.00 12.98 -9.72
C PRO A 49 -1.88 13.02 -8.46
N ASP A 50 -2.19 14.22 -7.97
CA ASP A 50 -3.00 14.43 -6.78
C ASP A 50 -4.47 14.06 -6.98
N SER A 51 -4.99 14.06 -8.22
CA SER A 51 -6.35 13.61 -8.49
C SER A 51 -6.47 12.08 -8.51
N VAL A 52 -5.34 11.36 -8.61
CA VAL A 52 -5.33 9.88 -8.62
C VAL A 52 -5.23 9.30 -7.22
N GLN A 53 -4.51 9.95 -6.30
CA GLN A 53 -4.29 9.46 -4.93
C GLN A 53 -5.59 9.05 -4.19
N PRO A 54 -6.72 9.79 -4.28
CA PRO A 54 -7.98 9.39 -3.63
C PRO A 54 -8.50 8.01 -4.08
N ILE A 55 -8.18 7.57 -5.29
CA ILE A 55 -8.60 6.26 -5.83
C ILE A 55 -8.01 5.12 -4.99
N PHE A 56 -6.82 5.31 -4.42
CA PHE A 56 -6.14 4.27 -3.64
C PHE A 56 -6.60 4.17 -2.19
N ALA A 57 -7.42 5.12 -1.72
CA ALA A 57 -7.89 5.13 -0.35
C ALA A 57 -8.67 3.84 -0.03
N GLY A 58 -8.27 3.14 1.03
CA GLY A 58 -8.89 1.90 1.47
C GLY A 58 -8.47 0.64 0.70
N LEU A 59 -7.60 0.75 -0.31
CA LEU A 59 -7.09 -0.43 -1.02
C LEU A 59 -5.98 -1.13 -0.23
N THR A 60 -6.00 -2.46 -0.22
CA THR A 60 -4.90 -3.28 0.32
C THR A 60 -3.70 -3.29 -0.63
N THR A 61 -2.56 -3.78 -0.17
CA THR A 61 -1.36 -3.94 -1.01
C THR A 61 -1.65 -4.83 -2.21
N GLU A 62 -2.35 -5.94 -2.00
CA GLU A 62 -2.71 -6.90 -3.04
C GLU A 62 -3.66 -6.28 -4.08
N GLN A 63 -4.61 -5.44 -3.63
CA GLN A 63 -5.48 -4.70 -4.55
C GLN A 63 -4.69 -3.66 -5.35
N LEU A 64 -3.68 -3.00 -4.78
CA LEU A 64 -2.82 -2.10 -5.55
C LEU A 64 -2.00 -2.85 -6.61
N GLU A 65 -1.55 -4.07 -6.31
CA GLU A 65 -0.86 -4.93 -7.29
C GLU A 65 -1.82 -5.32 -8.43
N GLU A 66 -3.03 -5.78 -8.11
CA GLU A 66 -4.08 -6.08 -9.10
C GLU A 66 -4.40 -4.85 -9.98
N LEU A 67 -4.45 -3.66 -9.37
CA LEU A 67 -4.66 -2.42 -10.10
C LEU A 67 -3.53 -2.11 -11.08
N GLY A 68 -2.29 -2.52 -10.78
CA GLY A 68 -1.16 -2.39 -11.69
C GLY A 68 -1.35 -3.20 -12.98
N GLU A 69 -1.90 -4.41 -12.88
CA GLU A 69 -2.26 -5.23 -14.04
C GLU A 69 -3.45 -4.63 -14.78
N ARG A 70 -4.53 -4.29 -14.07
CA ARG A 70 -5.74 -3.71 -14.64
C ARG A 70 -5.49 -2.38 -15.35
N PHE A 71 -4.55 -1.58 -14.83
CA PHE A 71 -4.12 -0.32 -15.44
C PHE A 71 -3.63 -0.50 -16.88
N LEU A 72 -3.02 -1.64 -17.23
CA LEU A 72 -2.54 -1.89 -18.59
C LEU A 72 -3.70 -1.92 -19.59
N GLU A 73 -4.83 -2.47 -19.17
CA GLU A 73 -6.03 -2.69 -19.99
C GLU A 73 -7.04 -1.55 -19.92
N ALA A 74 -6.99 -0.71 -18.87
CA ALA A 74 -7.97 0.36 -18.67
C ALA A 74 -7.95 1.41 -19.80
N GLU A 75 -9.13 1.76 -20.31
CA GLU A 75 -9.29 2.75 -21.38
C GLU A 75 -9.50 4.16 -20.85
N SER A 76 -9.91 4.30 -19.58
CA SER A 76 -10.18 5.58 -18.94
C SER A 76 -9.82 5.60 -17.45
N LEU A 77 -9.72 6.80 -16.88
CA LEU A 77 -9.58 6.98 -15.43
C LEU A 77 -10.85 6.53 -14.68
N ASP A 78 -12.03 6.71 -15.29
CA ASP A 78 -13.32 6.34 -14.70
C ASP A 78 -13.42 4.82 -14.50
N GLU A 79 -12.89 4.01 -15.43
CA GLU A 79 -12.82 2.55 -15.26
C GLU A 79 -11.97 2.13 -14.05
N ILE A 80 -10.82 2.79 -13.85
CA ILE A 80 -9.95 2.55 -12.71
C ILE A 80 -10.66 2.94 -11.41
N GLN A 81 -11.36 4.07 -11.41
CA GLN A 81 -12.11 4.53 -10.24
C GLN A 81 -13.27 3.57 -9.91
N ALA A 82 -14.05 3.15 -10.91
CA ALA A 82 -15.16 2.22 -10.72
C ALA A 82 -14.68 0.88 -10.16
N TRP A 83 -13.58 0.34 -10.69
CA TRP A 83 -12.96 -0.87 -10.16
C TRP A 83 -12.52 -0.71 -8.70
N ALA A 84 -11.90 0.43 -8.35
CA ALA A 84 -11.45 0.68 -6.98
C ALA A 84 -12.63 0.83 -6.00
N GLU A 85 -13.76 1.41 -6.44
CA GLU A 85 -14.99 1.50 -5.66
C GLU A 85 -15.62 0.12 -5.42
N GLU A 86 -15.67 -0.74 -6.44
CA GLU A 86 -16.17 -2.11 -6.32
C GLU A 86 -15.36 -2.90 -5.26
N LYS A 87 -14.03 -2.83 -5.33
CA LYS A 87 -13.12 -3.53 -4.41
C LYS A 87 -13.19 -3.06 -2.96
N ARG A 88 -13.77 -1.89 -2.69
CA ARG A 88 -14.05 -1.42 -1.31
C ARG A 88 -15.32 -2.04 -0.72
N LEU A 89 -16.24 -2.50 -1.55
CA LEU A 89 -17.55 -3.02 -1.12
C LEU A 89 -17.54 -4.54 -0.88
N THR A 90 -16.48 -5.21 -1.32
CA THR A 90 -16.20 -6.65 -1.12
C THR A 90 -15.19 -6.86 -0.01
#